data_AF-A0A8T8I498-F1
#
_entry.id   AF-A0A8T8I498-F1
#
_cell.length_a   1.000
_cell.length_b   1.000
_cell.length_c   1.000
_cell.angle_alpha   90.00
_cell.angle_beta   90.00
_cell.angle_gamma   90.00
#
_symmetry.space_group_name_H-M   'P 1'
#
loop_
_entity.id
_entity.type
_entity.pdbx_description
1 polymer ?
#
loop_
_entity_poly.entity_id
_entity_poly.type
_entity_poly.pdbx_seq_one_letter_code
_entity_poly.pdbx_strand_id
1 'polypeptide(L)' 'DLGMVFQDPLSSLNPVIPIGLQVTEVLERHRDMARKKAMVEATDLLDKVGIPDPRRRLAEY' A
#
# COMPACT_ATOMS: atom_id res chain seq x y z
N ASP A 1 14.60 -8.92 12.73
CA ASP A 1 14.06 -7.57 12.55
C ASP A 1 12.68 -7.45 13.18
N LEU A 2 12.53 -6.52 14.12
CA LEU A 2 11.27 -6.24 14.79
C LEU A 2 10.59 -5.08 14.04
N GLY A 3 9.54 -5.36 13.26
CA GLY A 3 8.70 -4.35 12.64
C GLY A 3 7.63 -3.89 13.62
N MET A 4 7.54 -2.58 13.87
CA MET A 4 6.55 -2.01 14.78
C MET A 4 5.25 -1.72 14.04
N VAL A 5 4.11 -2.18 14.56
CA VAL A 5 2.77 -1.87 14.04
C VAL A 5 2.08 -0.94 15.05
N PHE A 6 1.81 0.30 14.65
CA PHE A 6 1.09 1.26 15.49
C PHE A 6 -0.40 0.90 15.56
N GLN A 7 -0.96 0.97 16.76
CA GLN A 7 -2.33 0.54 17.08
C GLN A 7 -3.41 1.60 16.79
N ASP A 8 -3.05 2.73 16.18
CA ASP A 8 -4.00 3.80 15.81
C ASP A 8 -4.05 3.96 14.28
N PRO A 9 -5.00 3.30 13.57
CA PRO A 9 -5.03 3.26 12.11
C PRO A 9 -5.24 4.64 11.47
N LEU A 10 -5.86 5.59 12.19
CA LEU A 10 -6.04 6.98 11.71
C LEU A 10 -4.74 7.78 11.72
N SER A 11 -3.70 7.32 12.42
CA SER A 11 -2.35 7.91 12.36
C SER A 11 -1.47 7.32 11.25
N SER A 12 -1.85 6.17 10.70
CA SER A 12 -1.02 5.38 9.77
C SER A 12 -1.36 5.61 8.30
N LEU A 13 -2.53 6.16 8.02
CA LEU A 13 -2.96 6.54 6.67
C LEU A 13 -3.23 8.04 6.65
N ASN A 14 -2.58 8.75 5.74
CA ASN A 14 -2.89 10.14 5.48
C ASN A 14 -4.10 10.19 4.51
N PRO A 15 -5.32 10.55 4.95
CA PRO A 15 -6.53 10.49 4.12
C PRO A 15 -6.56 11.55 3.01
N VAL A 16 -5.48 12.32 2.84
CA VAL A 16 -5.35 13.28 1.74
C VAL A 16 -4.73 12.66 0.48
N ILE A 17 -4.24 11.42 0.55
CA ILE A 17 -3.64 10.73 -0.60
C ILE A 17 -4.11 9.28 -0.76
N PRO A 18 -4.21 8.76 -2.00
CA PRO A 18 -4.69 7.41 -2.24
C PRO A 18 -3.84 6.33 -1.55
N ILE A 19 -4.48 5.25 -1.10
CA ILE A 19 -3.82 4.07 -0.51
C ILE A 19 -2.72 3.55 -1.44
N GLY A 20 -2.98 3.50 -2.75
CA GLY A 20 -2.01 3.04 -3.74
C GLY A 20 -0.76 3.89 -3.79
N LEU A 21 -0.85 5.21 -3.55
CA LEU A 21 0.35 6.05 -3.47
C LEU A 21 1.22 5.65 -2.28
N GLN A 22 0.61 5.44 -1.11
CA GLN A 22 1.30 5.07 0.12
C GLN A 22 1.94 3.68 0.02
N VAL A 23 1.21 2.69 -0.51
CA VAL A 23 1.72 1.32 -0.66
C VAL A 23 2.84 1.25 -1.71
N THR A 24 2.67 1.93 -2.85
CA THR A 24 3.70 1.93 -3.91
C THR A 24 4.96 2.67 -3.51
N GLU A 25 4.86 3.73 -2.71
CA GLU A 25 6.03 4.48 -2.22
C GLU A 25 7.00 3.57 -1.45
N VAL A 26 6.48 2.69 -0.59
CA VAL A 26 7.30 1.74 0.16
C VAL A 26 8.02 0.76 -0.79
N LEU A 27 7.31 0.27 -1.81
CA LEU A 27 7.88 -0.65 -2.81
C LEU A 27 8.94 0.02 -3.70
N GLU A 28 8.71 1.27 -4.07
CA GLU A 28 9.67 2.08 -4.85
C GLU A 28 10.95 2.34 -4.05
N ARG A 29 10.83 2.81 -2.79
CA ARG A 29 11.97 3.22 -1.98
C ARG A 29 12.80 2.06 -1.41
N HIS A 30 12.16 0.93 -1.09
CA HIS A 30 12.83 -0.17 -0.38
C HIS A 30 13.07 -1.40 -1.26
N ARG A 31 12.47 -1.47 -2.45
CA ARG A 31 12.65 -2.60 -3.37
C ARG A 31 13.07 -2.17 -4.78
N ASP A 32 13.39 -0.89 -4.99
CA ASP A 32 13.79 -0.30 -6.27
C ASP A 32 12.82 -0.64 -7.43
N MET A 33 11.53 -0.79 -7.11
CA MET A 33 10.52 -1.14 -8.10
C MET A 33 10.11 0.08 -8.91
N ALA A 34 10.08 -0.03 -10.23
CA ALA A 34 9.45 0.99 -11.06
C ALA A 34 7.95 1.08 -10.74
N ARG A 35 7.41 2.31 -10.70
CA ARG A 35 6.00 2.64 -10.39
C ARG A 35 4.97 1.65 -10.97
N LYS A 36 5.11 1.31 -12.25
CA LYS A 36 4.19 0.38 -12.95
C LYS A 36 4.22 -1.02 -12.35
N LYS A 37 5.41 -1.52 -11.99
CA LYS A 37 5.57 -2.82 -11.33
C LYS A 37 5.10 -2.77 -9.88
N ALA A 38 5.41 -1.68 -9.17
CA ALA A 38 4.96 -1.46 -7.80
C ALA A 38 3.42 -1.48 -7.69
N MET A 39 2.71 -0.90 -8.66
CA MET A 39 1.24 -0.92 -8.66
C MET A 39 0.65 -2.33 -8.86
N VAL A 40 1.30 -3.17 -9.66
CA VAL A 40 0.90 -4.58 -9.82
C VAL A 40 1.15 -5.34 -8.52
N GLU A 41 2.35 -5.22 -7.95
CA GLU A 41 2.70 -5.87 -6.68
C GLU A 41 1.79 -5.40 -5.53
N ALA A 42 1.45 -4.10 -5.47
CA ALA A 42 0.52 -3.57 -4.47
C ALA A 42 -0.88 -4.19 -4.61
N THR A 43 -1.34 -4.42 -5.84
CA THR A 43 -2.63 -5.09 -6.10
C THR A 43 -2.58 -6.53 -5.57
N ASP A 44 -1.50 -7.25 -5.88
CA ASP A 44 -1.32 -8.65 -5.47
C ASP A 44 -1.14 -8.78 -3.95
N LEU A 45 -0.50 -7.81 -3.29
CA LEU A 45 -0.36 -7.77 -1.83
C LEU A 45 -1.72 -7.61 -1.14
N LEU A 46 -2.57 -6.71 -1.63
CA LEU A 46 -3.93 -6.54 -1.11
C LEU A 46 -4.79 -7.80 -1.31
N ASP A 47 -4.67 -8.44 -2.48
CA ASP A 47 -5.36 -9.70 -2.76
C ASP A 47 -4.93 -10.82 -1.80
N LYS A 48 -3.62 -10.97 -1.56
CA LYS A 48 -3.05 -11.98 -0.65
C LYS A 48 -3.53 -11.86 0.80
N VAL A 49 -3.85 -10.65 1.26
CA VAL A 49 -4.37 -10.41 2.60
C VAL A 49 -5.91 -10.39 2.66
N GLY A 50 -6.58 -10.73 1.55
CA GLY A 50 -8.03 -10.89 1.47
C GLY A 50 -8.79 -9.56 1.39
N ILE A 51 -8.16 -8.48 0.95
CA ILE A 51 -8.85 -7.20 0.75
C ILE A 51 -9.65 -7.28 -0.56
N PRO A 52 -10.99 -7.11 -0.51
CA PRO A 52 -11.82 -7.17 -1.71
C PRO A 52 -11.60 -5.95 -2.60
N ASP A 53 -11.78 -6.16 -3.90
CA ASP A 53 -11.55 -5.17 -4.96
C ASP A 53 -10.20 -4.42 -4.87
N PRO A 54 -9.04 -5.12 -4.82
CA PRO A 54 -7.72 -4.51 -4.61
C PRO A 54 -7.44 -3.27 -5.45
N ARG A 55 -7.75 -3.33 -6.76
CA ARG A 55 -7.53 -2.22 -7.69
C ARG A 55 -8.34 -0.98 -7.33
N ARG A 56 -9.59 -1.18 -6.88
CA ARG A 56 -10.46 -0.10 -6.43
C ARG A 56 -9.92 0.49 -5.12
N ARG A 57 -9.57 -0.37 -4.16
CA ARG A 57 -9.01 0.06 -2.86
C ARG A 57 -7.74 0.88 -3.00
N LEU A 58 -6.86 0.56 -3.95
CA LEU A 58 -5.67 1.36 -4.22
C LEU A 58 -5.97 2.80 -4.68
N ALA A 59 -7.17 3.06 -5.21
CA ALA A 59 -7.60 4.39 -5.62
C ALA A 59 -8.37 5.17 -4.54
N GLU A 60 -8.69 4.54 -3.40
CA GLU A 60 -9.42 5.16 -2.28
C GLU A 60 -8.47 5.95 -1.36
N TYR A 61 -9.04 6.89 -0.60
CA TYR A 61 -8.36 7.81 0.32
C TYR A 61 -8.40 7.32 1.77
#